data_AF-A0A397VPA8-F1
#
_entry.id   AF-A0A397VPA8-F1
#
_cell.length_a   1.000
_cell.length_b   1.000
_cell.length_c   1.000
_cell.angle_alpha   90.00
_cell.angle_beta   90.00
_cell.angle_gamma   90.00
#
_symmetry.space_group_name_H-M   'P 1'
#
loop_
_entity.id
_entity.type
_entity.pdbx_description
1 polymer ?
#
loop_
_entity_poly.entity_id
_entity_poly.type
_entity_poly.pdbx_seq_one_letter_code
_entity_poly.pdbx_strand_id
1 'polypeptide(L)'
;MDVFNSYGYFLPKKIILGHKIYRIINLIADKNSTEPDDKSYKAKWTNLDDFSESKFEDILNQWEKYMSSYKFDLSYLVSINGEFIKKNELENWIKSCLECDLDSLQVIKCKELYPLYEIFDLSLRQEVVSALQIESILEIDNQAEFIKRNNIKERVLMEGIVPIKDPPYSYSVKFPFYLKSNNYQIFGKLITHDGKPIDEVIIKFEFMDIYGFLIFMEN
;
A
#
# COMPACT_ATOMS: atom_id res chain seq x y z
N MET A 1 -18.15 13.54 -12.74
CA MET A 1 -18.24 13.09 -11.33
C MET A 1 -16.82 13.22 -10.78
N ASP A 2 -16.39 14.47 -10.59
CA ASP A 2 -14.95 14.78 -10.65
C ASP A 2 -14.29 14.83 -9.27
N VAL A 3 -15.10 14.80 -8.21
CA VAL A 3 -14.65 14.82 -6.82
C VAL A 3 -13.87 13.55 -6.48
N PHE A 4 -14.41 12.36 -6.73
CA PHE A 4 -13.69 11.11 -6.43
C PHE A 4 -12.45 10.90 -7.32
N ASN A 5 -12.49 11.41 -8.55
CA ASN A 5 -11.33 11.40 -9.44
C ASN A 5 -10.23 12.36 -8.97
N SER A 6 -10.59 13.47 -8.33
CA SER A 6 -9.64 14.49 -7.86
C SER A 6 -9.10 14.21 -6.46
N TYR A 7 -9.94 13.65 -5.58
CA TYR A 7 -9.65 13.49 -4.15
C TYR A 7 -9.52 12.03 -3.71
N GLY A 8 -9.72 11.08 -4.61
CA GLY A 8 -9.77 9.65 -4.29
C GLY A 8 -11.10 9.23 -3.64
N TYR A 9 -11.19 7.95 -3.29
CA TYR A 9 -12.39 7.35 -2.71
C TYR A 9 -12.35 7.28 -1.18
N PHE A 10 -11.16 7.41 -0.60
CA PHE A 10 -10.90 7.24 0.82
C PHE A 10 -10.04 8.37 1.36
N LEU A 11 -10.31 8.74 2.60
CA LEU A 11 -9.49 9.67 3.36
C LEU A 11 -8.82 8.93 4.52
N PRO A 12 -7.52 9.17 4.77
CA PRO A 12 -6.86 8.65 5.94
C PRO A 12 -7.27 9.44 7.18
N LYS A 13 -7.73 8.75 8.23
CA LYS A 13 -7.89 9.38 9.56
C LYS A 13 -6.55 9.57 10.27
N LYS A 14 -5.57 8.72 9.95
CA LYS A 14 -4.21 8.79 10.50
C LYS A 14 -3.18 8.62 9.40
N ILE A 15 -2.19 9.50 9.41
CA ILE A 15 -1.06 9.50 8.49
C ILE A 15 0.21 9.26 9.32
N ILE A 16 1.05 8.33 8.88
CA ILE A 16 2.38 8.10 9.44
C ILE A 16 3.38 8.70 8.46
N LEU A 17 4.16 9.66 8.99
CA LEU A 17 5.24 10.30 8.27
C LEU A 17 6.57 9.64 8.62
N GLY A 18 7.47 9.55 7.65
CA GLY A 18 8.79 8.95 7.83
C GLY A 18 9.55 8.77 6.53
N HIS A 19 10.67 8.06 6.64
CA HIS A 19 11.40 7.53 5.50
C HIS A 19 11.20 6.02 5.44
N LYS A 20 10.94 5.51 4.23
CA LYS A 20 10.73 4.08 4.02
C LYS A 20 11.41 3.64 2.74
N ILE A 21 12.16 2.57 2.87
CA ILE A 21 12.72 1.81 1.77
C ILE A 21 12.21 0.37 1.88
N TYR A 22 12.03 -0.27 0.74
CA TYR A 22 11.47 -1.61 0.70
C TYR A 22 11.93 -2.33 -0.57
N ARG A 23 11.63 -3.62 -0.62
CA ARG A 23 11.77 -4.42 -1.83
C ARG A 23 10.51 -5.27 -1.96
N ILE A 24 9.81 -5.12 -3.08
CA ILE A 24 8.69 -6.01 -3.42
C ILE A 24 9.28 -7.11 -4.30
N ILE A 25 9.01 -8.35 -3.93
CA ILE A 25 9.47 -9.50 -4.68
C ILE A 25 8.31 -10.47 -4.85
N ASN A 26 8.07 -10.88 -6.09
CA ASN A 26 7.00 -11.79 -6.43
C ASN A 26 7.53 -13.22 -6.38
N LEU A 27 7.19 -13.96 -5.32
CA LEU A 27 7.46 -15.38 -5.22
C LEU A 27 6.45 -16.17 -6.07
N ILE A 28 6.96 -17.13 -6.85
CA ILE A 28 6.16 -18.26 -7.33
C ILE A 28 6.17 -19.24 -6.16
N ALA A 29 5.02 -19.44 -5.52
CA ALA A 29 4.90 -20.34 -4.39
C ALA A 29 5.16 -21.78 -4.87
N ASP A 30 6.35 -22.29 -4.60
CA ASP A 30 6.60 -23.71 -4.68
C ASP A 30 6.00 -24.33 -3.42
N LYS A 31 5.06 -25.27 -3.56
CA LYS A 31 4.31 -25.85 -2.42
C LYS A 31 5.21 -26.50 -1.36
N ASN A 32 6.48 -26.72 -1.70
CA ASN A 32 7.49 -27.33 -0.86
C ASN A 32 8.49 -26.33 -0.24
N SER A 33 8.43 -25.03 -0.56
CA SER A 33 9.32 -24.05 0.06
C SER A 33 8.82 -23.76 1.48
N THR A 34 9.57 -24.20 2.48
CA THR A 34 9.33 -23.80 3.87
C THR A 34 9.53 -22.29 3.96
N GLU A 35 8.46 -21.55 4.30
CA GLU A 35 8.61 -20.14 4.64
C GLU A 35 9.64 -20.04 5.77
N PRO A 36 10.70 -19.22 5.62
CA PRO A 36 11.65 -19.00 6.70
C PRO A 36 10.88 -18.44 7.89
N ASP A 37 11.17 -18.98 9.08
CA ASP A 37 10.61 -18.55 10.38
C ASP A 37 10.49 -17.01 10.42
N ASP A 38 9.24 -16.51 10.47
CA ASP A 38 8.90 -15.08 10.49
C ASP A 38 9.23 -14.48 11.87
N LYS A 39 10.52 -14.45 12.19
CA LYS A 39 11.02 -13.70 13.34
C LYS A 39 11.27 -12.28 12.87
N SER A 40 10.25 -11.45 12.96
CA SER A 40 10.36 -10.02 12.68
C SER A 40 11.44 -9.41 13.60
N TYR A 41 12.62 -9.14 13.06
CA TYR A 41 13.66 -8.45 13.82
C TYR A 41 13.34 -6.96 13.89
N LYS A 42 13.39 -6.40 15.09
CA LYS A 42 13.05 -5.01 15.36
C LYS A 42 14.28 -4.32 15.92
N ALA A 43 15.00 -3.60 15.06
CA ALA A 43 15.95 -2.59 15.47
C ALA A 43 15.26 -1.23 15.54
N LYS A 44 15.69 -0.40 16.48
CA LYS A 44 15.25 1.00 16.59
C LYS A 44 16.47 1.84 16.91
N TRP A 45 16.62 2.92 16.15
CA TRP A 45 17.53 4.02 16.43
C TRP A 45 16.71 5.28 16.68
N THR A 46 17.08 6.03 17.70
CA THR A 46 16.36 7.24 18.12
C THR A 46 17.00 8.54 17.67
N ASN A 47 18.33 8.55 17.52
CA ASN A 47 19.13 9.66 17.01
C ASN A 47 20.45 9.10 16.45
N LEU A 48 21.30 9.99 15.94
CA LEU A 48 22.60 9.61 15.38
C LEU A 48 23.54 8.97 16.42
N ASP A 49 23.49 9.40 17.69
CA ASP A 49 24.33 8.86 18.76
C ASP A 49 23.96 7.41 19.13
N ASP A 50 22.71 7.00 18.93
CA ASP A 50 22.23 5.63 19.11
C ASP A 50 22.55 4.74 17.89
N PHE A 51 22.96 5.33 16.76
CA PHE A 51 23.34 4.57 15.56
C PHE A 51 24.55 3.68 15.87
N SER A 52 24.34 2.37 15.71
CA SER A 52 25.30 1.35 16.10
C SER A 52 25.59 0.48 14.89
N GLU A 53 26.85 0.49 14.46
CA GLU A 53 27.34 -0.28 13.31
C GLU A 53 27.08 -1.79 13.49
N SER A 54 27.21 -2.31 14.72
CA SER A 54 26.87 -3.71 15.01
C SER A 54 25.38 -4.02 14.81
N LYS A 55 24.46 -3.15 15.26
CA LYS A 55 23.02 -3.30 14.98
C LYS A 55 22.73 -3.22 13.47
N PHE A 56 23.46 -2.38 12.75
CA PHE A 56 23.30 -2.22 11.30
C PHE A 56 23.75 -3.49 10.55
N GLU A 57 24.93 -4.02 10.89
CA GLU A 57 25.43 -5.28 10.34
C GLU A 57 24.51 -6.46 10.67
N ASP A 58 23.93 -6.51 11.87
CA ASP A 58 22.95 -7.53 12.23
C ASP A 58 21.71 -7.50 11.33
N ILE A 59 21.25 -6.31 10.92
CA ILE A 59 20.12 -6.17 9.97
C ILE A 59 20.53 -6.64 8.59
N LEU A 60 21.71 -6.24 8.10
CA LEU A 60 22.22 -6.66 6.80
C LEU A 60 22.36 -8.18 6.72
N ASN A 61 22.99 -8.79 7.73
CA ASN A 61 23.19 -10.24 7.80
C ASN A 61 21.86 -11.00 7.79
N GLN A 62 20.84 -10.49 8.49
CA GLN A 62 19.51 -11.09 8.50
C GLN A 62 18.79 -10.93 7.16
N TRP A 63 18.89 -9.75 6.54
CA TRP A 63 18.34 -9.51 5.22
C TRP A 63 18.96 -10.46 4.18
N GLU A 64 20.29 -10.61 4.19
CA GLU A 64 20.98 -11.56 3.33
C GLU A 64 20.54 -13.00 3.61
N LYS A 65 20.48 -13.41 4.88
CA LYS A 65 20.05 -14.75 5.25
C LYS A 65 18.63 -15.04 4.73
N TYR A 66 17.69 -14.11 4.94
CA TYR A 66 16.29 -14.27 4.53
C TYR A 66 16.14 -14.34 3.00
N MET A 67 16.97 -13.62 2.27
CA MET A 67 16.86 -13.53 0.80
C MET A 67 17.74 -14.55 0.08
N SER A 68 18.77 -15.10 0.74
CA SER A 68 19.68 -16.10 0.17
C SER A 68 18.95 -17.37 -0.28
N SER A 69 17.86 -17.74 0.39
CA SER A 69 16.99 -18.86 0.03
C SER A 69 16.29 -18.69 -1.31
N TYR A 70 16.25 -17.47 -1.86
CA TYR A 70 15.42 -17.15 -3.02
C TYR A 70 16.19 -16.54 -4.21
N LYS A 71 17.53 -16.49 -4.14
CA LYS A 71 18.42 -15.95 -5.21
C LYS A 71 18.02 -14.55 -5.69
N PHE A 72 17.55 -13.70 -4.79
CA PHE A 72 17.17 -12.33 -5.13
C PHE A 72 18.36 -11.39 -5.23
N ASP A 73 18.19 -10.30 -5.97
CA ASP A 73 19.33 -9.46 -6.34
C ASP A 73 20.01 -8.67 -5.20
N LEU A 74 19.44 -8.40 -4.02
CA LEU A 74 20.06 -7.69 -2.86
C LEU A 74 20.92 -6.42 -3.04
N SER A 75 21.17 -5.95 -4.26
CA SER A 75 22.12 -4.87 -4.52
C SER A 75 21.53 -3.50 -4.18
N TYR A 76 20.20 -3.42 -4.11
CA TYR A 76 19.46 -2.22 -3.79
C TYR A 76 18.14 -2.49 -3.04
N LEU A 77 17.65 -1.41 -2.43
CA LEU A 77 16.28 -1.21 -1.97
C LEU A 77 15.65 -0.03 -2.72
N VAL A 78 14.33 0.09 -2.67
CA VAL A 78 13.56 1.13 -3.36
C VAL A 78 12.90 2.04 -2.34
N SER A 79 13.09 3.35 -2.45
CA SER A 79 12.39 4.35 -1.63
C SER A 79 10.92 4.46 -2.03
N ILE A 80 10.10 5.10 -1.20
CA ILE A 80 8.69 5.36 -1.56
C ILE A 80 8.51 6.30 -2.76
N ASN A 81 9.53 7.07 -3.12
CA ASN A 81 9.54 7.90 -4.33
C ASN A 81 10.12 7.16 -5.55
N GLY A 82 10.42 5.87 -5.43
CA GLY A 82 10.94 5.05 -6.53
C GLY A 82 12.45 5.15 -6.75
N GLU A 83 13.19 5.81 -5.86
CA GLU A 83 14.66 5.91 -5.98
C GLU A 83 15.33 4.61 -5.52
N PHE A 84 16.40 4.22 -6.22
CA PHE A 84 17.20 3.06 -5.87
C PHE A 84 18.28 3.44 -4.87
N ILE A 85 18.33 2.74 -3.74
CA ILE A 85 19.35 2.91 -2.71
C ILE A 85 20.22 1.66 -2.71
N LYS A 86 21.47 1.80 -3.12
CA LYS A 86 22.37 0.65 -3.17
C LYS A 86 22.74 0.20 -1.76
N LYS A 87 23.09 -1.08 -1.62
CA LYS A 87 23.48 -1.67 -0.34
C LYS A 87 24.63 -0.89 0.34
N ASN A 88 25.62 -0.45 -0.44
CA ASN A 88 26.76 0.34 0.06
C ASN A 88 26.41 1.80 0.39
N GLU A 89 25.24 2.29 -0.03
CA GLU A 89 24.74 3.64 0.25
C GLU A 89 23.75 3.64 1.44
N LEU A 90 23.35 2.46 1.91
CA LEU A 90 22.29 2.30 2.91
C LEU A 90 22.65 2.95 4.26
N GLU A 91 23.89 2.81 4.71
CA GLU A 91 24.34 3.43 5.97
C GLU A 91 24.23 4.96 5.91
N ASN A 92 24.73 5.56 4.82
CA ASN A 92 24.64 7.00 4.60
C ASN A 92 23.19 7.47 4.50
N TRP A 93 22.32 6.67 3.88
CA TRP A 93 20.89 6.97 3.81
C TRP A 93 20.21 6.93 5.18
N ILE A 94 20.55 5.97 6.05
CA ILE A 94 20.00 5.94 7.42
C ILE A 94 20.46 7.17 8.20
N LYS A 95 21.75 7.53 8.11
CA LYS A 95 22.29 8.72 8.78
C LYS A 95 21.60 10.00 8.30
N SER A 96 21.41 10.16 6.99
CA SER A 96 20.69 11.33 6.45
C SER A 96 19.25 11.39 6.95
N CYS A 97 18.57 10.25 7.11
CA CYS A 97 17.23 10.21 7.70
C CYS A 97 17.20 10.63 9.18
N LEU A 98 18.27 10.35 9.94
CA LEU A 98 18.38 10.72 11.37
C LEU A 98 18.75 12.19 11.56
N GLU A 99 19.40 12.80 10.57
CA GLU A 99 19.82 14.22 10.56
C GLU A 99 18.77 15.14 9.90
N CYS A 100 17.80 14.57 9.19
CA CYS A 100 16.82 15.30 8.39
C CYS A 100 15.83 16.14 9.20
N ASP A 101 15.45 17.29 8.64
CA ASP A 101 14.43 18.17 9.20
C ASP A 101 13.01 17.57 9.02
N LEU A 102 12.09 17.94 9.91
CA LEU A 102 10.71 17.42 9.90
C LEU A 102 9.97 17.67 8.57
N ASP A 103 10.33 18.72 7.85
CA ASP A 103 9.73 19.10 6.57
C ASP A 103 10.10 18.14 5.42
N SER A 104 11.08 17.26 5.63
CA SER A 104 11.51 16.26 4.65
C SER A 104 10.76 14.92 4.75
N LEU A 105 9.91 14.77 5.77
CA LEU A 105 9.19 13.52 6.02
C LEU A 105 8.09 13.28 5.00
N GLN A 106 7.94 12.02 4.59
CA GLN A 106 7.01 11.62 3.56
C GLN A 106 5.92 10.71 4.14
N VAL A 107 4.76 10.63 3.48
CA VAL A 107 3.69 9.71 3.90
C VAL A 107 4.11 8.27 3.60
N ILE A 108 4.45 7.51 4.65
CA ILE A 108 4.88 6.11 4.51
C ILE A 108 3.77 5.10 4.77
N LYS A 109 2.70 5.52 5.46
CA LYS A 109 1.54 4.68 5.75
C LYS A 109 0.30 5.50 6.13
N CYS A 110 -0.81 5.20 5.47
CA CYS A 110 -2.14 5.63 5.89
C CYS A 110 -2.78 4.55 6.78
N LYS A 111 -3.55 4.98 7.78
CA LYS A 111 -4.32 4.10 8.67
C LYS A 111 -5.72 4.66 8.84
N GLU A 112 -6.65 3.75 9.14
CA GLU A 112 -8.05 4.10 9.41
C GLU A 112 -8.66 4.90 8.25
N LEU A 113 -8.58 4.31 7.06
CA LEU A 113 -9.18 4.86 5.85
C LEU A 113 -10.69 4.83 6.00
N TYR A 114 -11.34 5.96 5.74
CA TYR A 114 -12.79 6.07 5.72
C TYR A 114 -13.25 6.64 4.37
N PRO A 115 -14.38 6.17 3.82
CA PRO A 115 -14.92 6.65 2.56
C PRO A 115 -15.07 8.18 2.53
N LEU A 116 -14.65 8.80 1.42
CA LEU A 116 -14.70 10.24 1.22
C LEU A 116 -16.13 10.80 1.37
N TYR A 117 -17.16 10.04 0.97
CA TYR A 117 -18.55 10.50 1.09
C TYR A 117 -18.99 10.73 2.54
N GLU A 118 -18.28 10.17 3.53
CA GLU A 118 -18.60 10.37 4.95
C GLU A 118 -18.34 11.79 5.44
N ILE A 119 -17.60 12.61 4.70
CA ILE A 119 -17.42 14.03 5.06
C ILE A 119 -18.35 14.96 4.30
N PHE A 120 -19.14 14.43 3.36
CA PHE A 120 -20.17 15.22 2.70
C PHE A 120 -21.25 15.62 3.71
N ASP A 121 -21.99 16.68 3.40
CA ASP A 121 -23.18 17.02 4.17
C ASP A 121 -24.19 15.86 4.20
N LEU A 122 -25.12 15.94 5.15
CA LEU A 122 -26.04 14.85 5.42
C LEU A 122 -26.88 14.47 4.19
N SER A 123 -27.30 15.44 3.36
CA SER A 123 -28.14 15.19 2.18
C SER A 123 -27.37 14.38 1.14
N LEU A 124 -26.19 14.87 0.75
CA LEU A 124 -25.32 14.21 -0.22
C LEU A 124 -24.84 12.84 0.29
N ARG A 125 -24.55 12.74 1.58
CA ARG A 125 -24.17 11.47 2.22
C ARG A 125 -25.31 10.45 2.15
N GLN A 126 -26.55 10.86 2.42
CA GLN A 126 -27.74 10.00 2.34
C GLN A 126 -28.03 9.57 0.90
N GLU A 127 -27.89 10.45 -0.08
CA GLU A 127 -28.02 10.13 -1.50
C GLU A 127 -27.01 9.05 -1.91
N VAL A 128 -25.73 9.20 -1.52
CA VAL A 128 -24.68 8.20 -1.79
C VAL A 128 -24.98 6.87 -1.09
N VAL A 129 -25.35 6.90 0.19
CA VAL A 129 -25.71 5.68 0.95
C VAL A 129 -26.89 4.95 0.32
N SER A 130 -27.90 5.70 -0.15
CA SER A 130 -29.09 5.14 -0.81
C SER A 130 -28.75 4.54 -2.17
N ALA A 131 -27.95 5.24 -2.98
CA ALA A 131 -27.47 4.76 -4.27
C ALA A 131 -26.60 3.50 -4.13
N LEU A 132 -25.78 3.42 -3.08
CA LEU A 132 -24.91 2.28 -2.77
C LEU A 132 -25.61 1.17 -1.95
N GLN A 133 -26.88 1.33 -1.59
CA GLN A 133 -27.65 0.38 -0.79
C GLN A 133 -26.94 -0.06 0.51
N ILE A 134 -26.24 0.88 1.16
CA ILE A 134 -25.51 0.60 2.41
C ILE A 134 -26.52 0.56 3.55
N GLU A 135 -26.64 -0.57 4.24
CA GLU A 135 -27.48 -0.71 5.45
C GLU A 135 -26.90 0.15 6.59
N SER A 136 -27.38 1.39 6.75
CA SER A 136 -27.00 2.27 7.85
C SER A 136 -27.96 2.13 9.02
N ILE A 137 -27.44 1.80 10.22
CA ILE A 137 -28.16 2.04 11.47
C ILE A 137 -27.76 3.43 11.95
N LEU A 138 -28.66 4.40 11.80
CA LEU A 138 -28.54 5.73 12.40
C LEU A 138 -28.91 5.62 13.88
N GLU A 139 -27.94 5.36 14.75
CA GLU A 139 -28.11 5.63 16.19
C GLU A 139 -27.85 7.14 16.41
N ILE A 140 -28.92 7.90 16.63
CA ILE A 140 -28.85 9.32 16.97
C ILE A 140 -28.57 9.40 18.48
N ASP A 141 -27.30 9.50 18.85
CA ASP A 141 -26.91 9.92 20.20
C ASP A 141 -26.30 11.32 20.12
N ASN A 142 -26.88 12.25 20.89
CA ASN A 142 -26.74 13.71 20.74
C ASN A 142 -25.36 14.30 21.07
N GLN A 143 -24.27 13.52 21.07
CA GLN A 143 -22.91 14.03 21.10
C GLN A 143 -22.00 13.12 20.27
N ALA A 144 -21.61 13.63 19.09
CA ALA A 144 -20.84 12.96 18.03
C ALA A 144 -21.61 11.84 17.29
N GLU A 145 -22.23 12.22 16.16
CA GLU A 145 -22.86 11.30 15.21
C GLU A 145 -21.82 10.32 14.63
N PHE A 146 -21.84 9.08 15.09
CA PHE A 146 -21.10 7.98 14.48
C PHE A 146 -22.07 6.97 13.87
N ILE A 147 -21.97 6.74 12.55
CA ILE A 147 -22.70 5.66 11.89
C ILE A 147 -22.08 4.34 12.35
N LYS A 148 -22.74 3.60 13.27
CA LYS A 148 -22.37 2.21 13.57
C LYS A 148 -22.76 1.32 12.40
N ARG A 149 -21.76 0.90 11.63
CA ARG A 149 -21.94 0.01 10.47
C ARG A 149 -21.75 -1.44 10.88
N ASN A 150 -22.84 -2.10 11.30
CA ASN A 150 -22.80 -3.53 11.62
C ASN A 150 -22.86 -4.42 10.36
N ASN A 151 -23.35 -3.91 9.22
CA ASN A 151 -23.56 -4.68 7.98
C ASN A 151 -22.96 -4.00 6.74
N ILE A 152 -21.64 -3.74 6.71
CA ILE A 152 -20.99 -3.30 5.47
C ILE A 152 -20.91 -4.49 4.50
N LYS A 153 -21.71 -4.48 3.42
CA LYS A 153 -21.64 -5.49 2.35
C LYS A 153 -20.34 -5.39 1.54
N GLU A 154 -19.77 -4.19 1.41
CA GLU A 154 -18.57 -3.94 0.60
C GLU A 154 -17.55 -3.11 1.38
N ARG A 155 -16.40 -3.72 1.70
CA ARG A 155 -15.24 -3.07 2.34
C ARG A 155 -14.11 -3.01 1.34
N VAL A 156 -13.30 -1.96 1.37
CA VAL A 156 -12.01 -1.95 0.66
C VAL A 156 -11.14 -3.04 1.24
N LEU A 157 -10.82 -4.01 0.40
CA LEU A 157 -10.00 -5.16 0.79
C LEU A 157 -8.51 -4.86 0.60
N MET A 158 -8.17 -4.02 -0.39
CA MET A 158 -6.79 -3.71 -0.75
C MET A 158 -6.70 -2.34 -1.45
N GLU A 159 -5.62 -1.62 -1.18
CA GLU A 159 -5.18 -0.44 -1.91
C GLU A 159 -3.70 -0.60 -2.25
N GLY A 160 -3.26 -0.09 -3.40
CA GLY A 160 -1.86 -0.19 -3.80
C GLY A 160 -1.59 0.50 -5.13
N ILE A 161 -0.30 0.75 -5.37
CA ILE A 161 0.21 1.24 -6.65
C ILE A 161 1.07 0.13 -7.23
N VAL A 162 0.77 -0.28 -8.45
CA VAL A 162 1.56 -1.28 -9.19
C VAL A 162 2.41 -0.54 -10.22
N PRO A 163 3.74 -0.48 -10.04
CA PRO A 163 4.60 0.16 -11.03
C PRO A 163 4.63 -0.66 -12.31
N ILE A 164 4.46 0.02 -13.44
CA ILE A 164 4.41 -0.56 -14.79
C ILE A 164 5.73 -0.23 -15.51
N LYS A 165 6.29 -1.19 -16.26
CA LYS A 165 7.55 -1.14 -17.02
C LYS A 165 7.37 -1.77 -18.40
N ASP A 166 7.88 -1.11 -19.45
CA ASP A 166 7.77 -1.33 -20.93
C ASP A 166 7.17 -2.65 -21.51
N PRO A 167 6.48 -2.61 -22.68
CA PRO A 167 5.54 -3.66 -23.15
C PRO A 167 6.18 -5.01 -23.48
N PRO A 168 5.39 -6.12 -23.53
CA PRO A 168 3.93 -6.23 -23.39
C PRO A 168 3.43 -6.50 -21.95
N TYR A 169 2.31 -5.90 -21.57
CA TYR A 169 1.98 -5.61 -20.18
C TYR A 169 0.80 -6.40 -19.61
N SER A 170 1.07 -7.62 -19.15
CA SER A 170 0.19 -8.33 -18.22
C SER A 170 0.79 -8.28 -16.81
N TYR A 171 0.05 -7.80 -15.83
CA TYR A 171 0.50 -7.74 -14.44
C TYR A 171 -0.37 -8.57 -13.52
N SER A 172 0.24 -9.48 -12.77
CA SER A 172 -0.44 -10.22 -11.71
C SER A 172 -0.41 -9.43 -10.41
N VAL A 173 -1.59 -9.13 -9.88
CA VAL A 173 -1.77 -8.56 -8.56
C VAL A 173 -2.24 -9.66 -7.64
N LYS A 174 -1.42 -10.00 -6.65
CA LYS A 174 -1.74 -11.00 -5.63
C LYS A 174 -2.18 -10.30 -4.35
N PHE A 175 -3.23 -10.83 -3.73
CA PHE A 175 -3.63 -10.38 -2.41
C PHE A 175 -2.63 -10.83 -1.35
N PRO A 176 -2.33 -10.01 -0.33
CA PRO A 176 -1.46 -10.40 0.77
C PRO A 176 -2.10 -11.47 1.68
N PHE A 177 -3.41 -11.68 1.57
CA PHE A 177 -4.16 -12.73 2.25
C PHE A 177 -5.27 -13.24 1.34
N TYR A 178 -5.63 -14.51 1.51
CA TYR A 178 -6.69 -15.15 0.74
C TYR A 178 -8.07 -14.57 1.12
N LEU A 179 -8.85 -14.19 0.11
CA LEU A 179 -10.23 -13.77 0.34
C LEU A 179 -11.13 -14.97 0.58
N LYS A 180 -12.19 -14.78 1.38
CA LYS A 180 -13.20 -15.83 1.62
C LYS A 180 -14.08 -16.11 0.41
N SER A 181 -14.14 -15.17 -0.54
CA SER A 181 -14.95 -15.23 -1.76
C SER A 181 -14.29 -14.34 -2.81
N ASN A 182 -14.49 -14.68 -4.09
CA ASN A 182 -14.09 -13.88 -5.24
C ASN A 182 -15.17 -12.84 -5.64
N ASN A 183 -16.20 -12.64 -4.82
CA ASN A 183 -17.20 -11.61 -5.02
C ASN A 183 -16.66 -10.24 -4.56
N TYR A 184 -15.75 -9.68 -5.35
CA TYR A 184 -15.19 -8.35 -5.14
C TYR A 184 -15.14 -7.59 -6.48
N GLN A 185 -15.12 -6.26 -6.40
CA GLN A 185 -14.98 -5.38 -7.55
C GLN A 185 -13.61 -4.71 -7.50
N ILE A 186 -13.01 -4.53 -8.69
CA ILE A 186 -11.71 -3.86 -8.83
C ILE A 186 -11.95 -2.54 -9.55
N PHE A 187 -11.35 -1.49 -9.00
CA PHE A 187 -11.27 -0.18 -9.63
C PHE A 187 -9.79 0.17 -9.72
N GLY A 188 -9.36 0.69 -10.86
CA GLY A 188 -7.98 1.14 -11.02
C GLY A 188 -7.85 2.11 -12.18
N LYS A 189 -6.80 2.92 -12.12
CA LYS A 189 -6.48 3.94 -13.11
C LYS A 189 -4.97 3.97 -13.33
N LEU A 190 -4.56 4.22 -14.57
CA LEU A 190 -3.17 4.44 -14.91
C LEU A 190 -2.83 5.90 -14.63
N ILE A 191 -1.77 6.12 -13.85
CA ILE A 191 -1.27 7.45 -13.53
C ILE A 191 0.21 7.54 -13.86
N THR A 192 0.63 8.71 -14.30
CA THR A 192 2.04 9.07 -14.45
C THR A 192 2.70 9.19 -13.06
N HIS A 193 4.03 9.25 -13.04
CA HIS A 193 4.80 9.47 -11.81
C HIS A 193 4.41 10.78 -11.09
N ASP A 194 3.99 11.82 -11.81
CA ASP A 194 3.49 13.07 -11.24
C ASP A 194 1.98 13.02 -10.87
N GLY A 195 1.36 11.83 -10.89
CA GLY A 195 -0.01 11.60 -10.43
C GLY A 195 -1.09 12.01 -11.42
N LYS A 196 -0.73 12.33 -12.67
CA LYS A 196 -1.71 12.66 -13.71
C LYS A 196 -2.30 11.39 -14.32
N PRO A 197 -3.62 11.32 -14.51
CA PRO A 197 -4.24 10.19 -15.18
C PRO A 197 -3.82 10.06 -16.64
N ILE A 198 -3.65 8.83 -17.12
CA ILE A 198 -3.45 8.49 -18.53
C ILE A 198 -4.74 7.84 -19.03
N ASP A 199 -5.59 8.61 -19.71
CA ASP A 199 -6.92 8.16 -20.14
C ASP A 199 -6.91 7.41 -21.49
N GLU A 200 -5.79 7.44 -22.21
CA GLU A 200 -5.61 6.84 -23.55
C GLU A 200 -5.42 5.31 -23.51
N VAL A 201 -5.12 4.75 -22.33
CA VAL A 201 -4.84 3.32 -22.15
C VAL A 201 -6.05 2.63 -21.52
N ILE A 202 -6.55 1.58 -22.16
CA ILE A 202 -7.63 0.77 -21.61
C ILE A 202 -7.03 -0.27 -20.67
N ILE A 203 -7.45 -0.22 -19.41
CA ILE A 203 -7.07 -1.21 -18.39
C ILE A 203 -8.20 -2.22 -18.25
N LYS A 204 -7.88 -3.49 -18.47
CA LYS A 204 -8.80 -4.61 -18.22
C LYS A 204 -8.34 -5.40 -17.01
N PHE A 205 -9.28 -5.72 -16.14
CA PHE A 205 -9.06 -6.63 -15.01
C PHE A 205 -9.67 -7.99 -15.38
N GLU A 206 -8.83 -9.02 -15.44
CA GLU A 206 -9.22 -10.37 -15.80
C GLU A 206 -8.70 -11.40 -14.80
N PHE A 207 -9.16 -12.66 -14.94
CA PHE A 207 -8.73 -13.79 -14.12
C PHE A 207 -8.82 -13.53 -12.61
N MET A 208 -9.95 -12.95 -12.18
CA MET A 208 -10.22 -12.63 -10.78
C MET A 208 -10.55 -13.88 -9.97
N ASP A 209 -9.77 -14.16 -8.94
CA ASP A 209 -10.00 -15.23 -7.99
C ASP A 209 -9.73 -14.79 -6.54
N ILE A 210 -9.79 -15.71 -5.59
CA ILE A 210 -9.55 -15.44 -4.16
C ILE A 210 -8.09 -15.12 -3.82
N TYR A 211 -7.17 -15.31 -4.77
CA TYR A 211 -5.73 -15.09 -4.66
C TYR A 211 -5.30 -13.77 -5.30
N GLY A 212 -6.07 -13.25 -6.25
CA GLY A 212 -5.75 -12.01 -6.94
C GLY A 212 -6.42 -11.89 -8.30
N PHE A 213 -5.81 -11.09 -9.17
CA PHE A 213 -6.29 -10.81 -10.52
C PHE A 213 -5.14 -10.46 -11.47
N LEU A 214 -5.43 -10.46 -12.77
CA LEU A 214 -4.54 -9.99 -13.82
C LEU A 214 -5.00 -8.63 -14.35
N ILE A 215 -4.04 -7.76 -14.62
CA ILE A 215 -4.24 -6.48 -15.29
C ILE A 215 -3.67 -6.61 -16.69
N PHE A 216 -4.48 -6.28 -17.69
CA PHE A 216 -4.06 -6.13 -19.08
C PHE A 216 -4.20 -4.68 -19.50
N MET A 217 -3.21 -4.19 -20.23
CA MET A 217 -3.26 -2.86 -20.84
C MET A 217 -3.28 -3.00 -22.35
N GLU A 218 -4.28 -2.38 -22.95
CA GLU A 218 -4.45 -2.27 -24.40
C GLU A 218 -4.33 -0.79 -24.79
N ASN A 219 -3.57 -0.54 -25.85
CA ASN A 219 -3.50 0.75 -26.54
C ASN A 219 -4.54 0.81 -27.66
#